data_AF-T1FSX4-F1
#
_entry.id   AF-T1FSX4-F1
#
_cell.length_a   1.000
_cell.length_b   1.000
_cell.length_c   1.000
_cell.angle_alpha   90.00
_cell.angle_beta   90.00
_cell.angle_gamma   90.00
#
_symmetry.space_group_name_H-M   'P 1'
#
loop_
_entity.id
_entity.type
_entity.pdbx_description
1 polymer ?
#
loop_
_entity_poly.entity_id
_entity_poly.type
_entity_poly.pdbx_seq_one_letter_code
_entity_poly.pdbx_strand_id
1 'polypeptide(L)'
;MGMVVTVETQLKDNITSYEWKMKKRKSDALNEDELSYKIRISDVNVVITGYSKDYSSYLSKETLKLGGQLVGMGVHCTHLVAPKILRTVKFLTCVSHASYVVTSQWLENSIAASQFLDPCSFLLKDEEVEQKLNFDFQKNIKHRSSGKLFQGLQMYMTPNISPPVSFLRELVKCHGGQVITHPPDAVHPAPSLIIITCEKDVHLLADALKTNLYNSEFLINAIIKQQVDFSTFGGI
;
A
#
# COMPACT_ATOMS: atom_id res chain seq x y z
N MET A 1 -23.17 72.21 3.64
CA MET A 1 -23.96 71.09 3.08
C MET A 1 -23.21 69.81 3.40
N GLY A 2 -23.38 69.33 4.64
CA GLY A 2 -22.51 68.34 5.28
C GLY A 2 -23.22 67.01 5.46
N MET A 3 -22.48 65.94 5.17
CA MET A 3 -22.88 64.54 5.23
C MET A 3 -23.43 64.14 6.61
N VAL A 4 -24.66 63.64 6.62
CA VAL A 4 -25.13 62.67 7.61
C VAL A 4 -25.55 61.45 6.82
N VAL A 5 -24.55 60.64 6.40
CA VAL A 5 -24.82 59.29 5.93
C VAL A 5 -24.75 58.40 7.16
N THR A 6 -25.91 57.89 7.52
CA THR A 6 -26.23 57.16 8.75
C THR A 6 -25.35 55.91 8.90
N VAL A 7 -24.74 55.75 10.06
CA VAL A 7 -23.93 54.58 10.47
C VAL A 7 -24.71 53.25 10.36
N GLU A 8 -26.05 53.31 10.27
CA GLU A 8 -26.93 52.15 10.16
C GLU A 8 -26.88 51.41 8.80
N THR A 9 -26.56 52.07 7.68
CA THR A 9 -26.52 51.42 6.36
C THR A 9 -25.27 50.56 6.18
N GLN A 10 -24.11 51.03 6.65
CA GLN A 10 -22.87 50.24 6.61
C GLN A 10 -22.87 49.02 7.55
N LEU A 11 -23.64 49.07 8.64
CA LEU A 11 -23.82 47.91 9.53
C LEU A 11 -24.70 46.83 8.88
N LYS A 12 -25.78 47.21 8.19
CA LYS A 12 -26.69 46.26 7.53
C LYS A 12 -26.06 45.55 6.33
N ASP A 13 -25.25 46.26 5.54
CA ASP A 13 -24.53 45.69 4.39
C ASP A 13 -23.41 44.72 4.81
N ASN A 14 -22.76 45.01 5.94
CA ASN A 14 -21.78 44.08 6.53
C ASN A 14 -22.46 42.83 7.08
N ILE A 15 -23.56 42.96 7.84
CA ILE A 15 -24.30 41.81 8.38
C ILE A 15 -24.80 40.89 7.26
N THR A 16 -25.36 41.44 6.18
CA THR A 16 -25.83 40.64 5.04
C THR A 16 -24.69 39.95 4.28
N SER A 17 -23.52 40.58 4.14
CA SER A 17 -22.32 39.94 3.58
C SER A 17 -21.80 38.79 4.46
N TYR A 18 -21.80 38.96 5.79
CA TYR A 18 -21.43 37.90 6.73
C TYR A 18 -22.44 36.76 6.73
N GLU A 19 -23.74 37.04 6.68
CA GLU A 19 -24.78 36.03 6.59
C GLU A 19 -24.73 35.25 5.26
N TRP A 20 -24.42 35.90 4.14
CA TRP A 20 -24.20 35.20 2.86
C TRP A 20 -22.96 34.31 2.91
N LYS A 21 -21.84 34.81 3.48
CA LYS A 21 -20.62 34.00 3.69
C LYS A 21 -20.85 32.83 4.65
N MET A 22 -21.67 33.01 5.69
CA MET A 22 -22.07 31.96 6.63
C MET A 22 -23.00 30.94 5.98
N LYS A 23 -23.98 31.37 5.19
CA LYS A 23 -24.88 30.48 4.44
C LYS A 23 -24.13 29.68 3.38
N LYS A 24 -23.18 30.30 2.67
CA LYS A 24 -22.30 29.63 1.71
C LYS A 24 -21.33 28.66 2.40
N ARG A 25 -20.68 29.06 3.50
CA ARG A 25 -19.88 28.13 4.32
C ARG A 25 -20.70 26.98 4.87
N LYS A 26 -21.97 27.21 5.26
CA LYS A 26 -22.86 26.17 5.76
C LYS A 26 -23.34 25.27 4.63
N SER A 27 -23.60 25.77 3.42
CA SER A 27 -23.91 24.93 2.26
C SER A 27 -22.69 24.15 1.77
N ASP A 28 -21.50 24.76 1.79
CA ASP A 28 -20.24 24.12 1.41
C ASP A 28 -19.85 23.06 2.46
N ALA A 29 -20.04 23.34 3.77
CA ALA A 29 -19.84 22.36 4.85
C ALA A 29 -20.92 21.26 4.85
N LEU A 30 -22.19 21.57 4.55
CA LEU A 30 -23.23 20.56 4.38
C LEU A 30 -22.99 19.69 3.14
N ASN A 31 -22.43 20.26 2.06
CA ASN A 31 -22.00 19.50 0.89
C ASN A 31 -20.74 18.68 1.18
N GLU A 32 -19.75 19.20 1.92
CA GLU A 32 -18.56 18.43 2.34
C GLU A 32 -18.92 17.33 3.34
N ASP A 33 -19.84 17.58 4.28
CA ASP A 33 -20.37 16.57 5.17
C ASP A 33 -21.19 15.53 4.39
N GLU A 34 -22.06 15.92 3.44
CA GLU A 34 -22.73 14.97 2.54
C GLU A 34 -21.78 14.23 1.60
N LEU A 35 -20.68 14.85 1.14
CA LEU A 35 -19.65 14.20 0.32
C LEU A 35 -18.79 13.25 1.17
N SER A 36 -18.51 13.61 2.43
CA SER A 36 -17.86 12.73 3.41
C SER A 36 -18.77 11.57 3.81
N TYR A 37 -20.09 11.78 3.80
CA TYR A 37 -21.09 10.75 4.03
C TYR A 37 -21.37 9.89 2.78
N LYS A 38 -21.16 10.45 1.58
CA LYS A 38 -21.19 9.74 0.28
C LYS A 38 -19.87 9.07 -0.09
N ILE A 39 -18.76 9.40 0.59
CA ILE A 39 -17.52 8.61 0.59
C ILE A 39 -17.41 7.91 1.95
N ARG A 40 -18.41 7.10 2.27
CA ARG A 40 -18.17 5.94 3.13
C ARG A 40 -17.45 4.90 2.28
N ILE A 41 -16.14 5.05 2.18
CA ILE A 41 -15.26 3.87 2.09
C ILE A 41 -15.70 3.01 3.27
N SER A 42 -16.36 1.87 3.02
CA SER A 42 -16.61 0.97 4.14
C SER A 42 -15.26 0.61 4.75
N ASP A 43 -15.19 0.36 6.06
CA ASP A 43 -13.94 -0.07 6.72
C ASP A 43 -13.37 -1.39 6.13
N VAL A 44 -14.07 -1.97 5.15
CA VAL A 44 -13.79 -3.23 4.48
C VAL A 44 -13.52 -3.01 2.98
N ASN A 45 -12.28 -2.62 2.70
CA ASN A 45 -11.67 -2.60 1.36
C ASN A 45 -10.94 -3.91 1.07
N VAL A 46 -11.50 -4.71 0.18
CA VAL A 46 -11.07 -6.08 -0.09
C VAL A 46 -10.27 -6.16 -1.38
N VAL A 47 -9.16 -6.91 -1.32
CA VAL A 47 -8.40 -7.37 -2.49
C VAL A 47 -8.39 -8.89 -2.48
N ILE A 48 -8.87 -9.51 -3.56
CA ILE A 48 -8.86 -10.98 -3.73
C ILE A 48 -7.77 -11.37 -4.72
N THR A 49 -6.95 -12.36 -4.38
CA THR A 49 -5.87 -12.87 -5.23
C THR A 49 -5.62 -14.37 -5.04
N GLY A 50 -5.08 -15.04 -6.06
CA GLY A 50 -4.70 -16.45 -5.98
C GLY A 50 -5.81 -17.47 -6.19
N TYR A 51 -7.03 -17.00 -6.48
CA TYR A 51 -8.21 -17.83 -6.74
C TYR A 51 -8.55 -17.90 -8.22
N SER A 52 -9.38 -18.89 -8.61
CA SER A 52 -9.91 -18.96 -9.97
C SER A 52 -10.75 -17.71 -10.31
N LYS A 53 -10.89 -17.41 -11.61
CA LYS A 53 -11.63 -16.21 -12.07
C LYS A 53 -13.08 -16.25 -11.61
N ASP A 54 -13.74 -17.40 -11.73
CA ASP A 54 -15.15 -17.54 -11.39
C ASP A 54 -15.38 -17.40 -9.89
N TYR A 55 -14.52 -18.04 -9.08
CA TYR A 55 -14.61 -17.95 -7.62
C TYR A 55 -14.28 -16.54 -7.11
N SER A 56 -13.27 -15.89 -7.70
CA SER A 56 -12.96 -14.48 -7.41
C SER A 56 -14.12 -13.55 -7.77
N SER A 57 -14.80 -13.80 -8.90
CA SER A 57 -15.96 -13.03 -9.35
C SER A 57 -17.16 -13.21 -8.41
N TYR A 58 -17.40 -14.44 -7.96
CA TYR A 58 -18.41 -14.73 -6.94
C TYR A 58 -18.13 -13.97 -5.64
N LEU A 59 -16.97 -14.17 -5.03
CA LEU A 59 -16.59 -13.49 -3.78
C LEU A 59 -16.63 -11.96 -3.92
N SER A 60 -16.22 -11.43 -5.07
CA SER A 60 -16.30 -10.00 -5.38
C SER A 60 -17.73 -9.48 -5.34
N LYS A 61 -18.67 -10.17 -6.01
CA LYS A 61 -20.09 -9.77 -6.04
C LYS A 61 -20.71 -9.83 -4.65
N GLU A 62 -20.46 -10.87 -3.89
CA GLU A 62 -21.01 -11.02 -2.54
C GLU A 62 -20.42 -10.01 -1.55
N THR A 63 -19.13 -9.68 -1.68
CA THR A 63 -18.48 -8.61 -0.90
C THR A 63 -19.22 -7.28 -1.07
N LEU A 64 -19.57 -6.92 -2.31
CA LEU A 64 -20.32 -5.70 -2.59
C LEU A 64 -21.73 -5.73 -1.99
N LYS A 65 -22.42 -6.88 -2.04
CA LYS A 65 -23.75 -7.04 -1.42
C LYS A 65 -23.71 -6.89 0.11
N LEU A 66 -22.63 -7.33 0.75
CA LEU A 66 -22.40 -7.14 2.19
C LEU A 66 -22.00 -5.70 2.57
N GLY A 67 -21.86 -4.80 1.60
CA GLY A 67 -21.44 -3.41 1.83
C GLY A 67 -19.93 -3.18 1.88
N GLY A 68 -19.12 -4.19 1.52
CA GLY A 68 -17.67 -4.03 1.32
C GLY A 68 -17.35 -3.34 0.01
N GLN A 69 -16.10 -2.91 -0.15
CA GLN A 69 -15.58 -2.36 -1.40
C GLN A 69 -14.50 -3.26 -2.00
N LEU A 70 -14.42 -3.28 -3.33
CA LEU A 70 -13.33 -3.94 -4.04
C LEU A 70 -12.33 -2.88 -4.47
N VAL A 71 -11.09 -3.00 -4.00
CA VAL A 71 -10.01 -2.10 -4.40
C VAL A 71 -9.03 -2.83 -5.31
N GLY A 72 -8.42 -2.09 -6.23
CA GLY A 72 -7.49 -2.66 -7.20
C GLY A 72 -6.19 -3.14 -6.56
N MET A 73 -5.48 -2.23 -5.87
CA MET A 73 -4.13 -2.46 -5.35
C MET A 73 -3.77 -1.53 -4.18
N GLY A 74 -2.89 -2.02 -3.30
CA GLY A 74 -1.97 -1.25 -2.45
C GLY A 74 -2.60 -0.53 -1.28
N VAL A 75 -2.51 0.80 -1.33
CA VAL A 75 -2.62 1.71 -0.17
C VAL A 75 -4.00 1.75 0.50
N HIS A 76 -5.06 1.37 -0.21
CA HIS A 76 -6.42 1.36 0.33
C HIS A 76 -6.88 -0.02 0.77
N CYS A 77 -6.07 -1.07 0.55
CA CYS A 77 -6.43 -2.42 0.98
C CYS A 77 -6.47 -2.49 2.51
N THR A 78 -7.57 -3.00 3.05
CA THR A 78 -7.72 -3.30 4.49
C THR A 78 -7.74 -4.81 4.72
N HIS A 79 -8.31 -5.57 3.78
CA HIS A 79 -8.44 -7.01 3.83
C HIS A 79 -7.87 -7.62 2.54
N LEU A 80 -6.73 -8.29 2.67
CA LEU A 80 -6.13 -9.08 1.59
C LEU A 80 -6.58 -10.53 1.74
N VAL A 81 -7.37 -11.02 0.78
CA VAL A 81 -7.92 -12.37 0.76
C VAL A 81 -7.13 -13.23 -0.21
N ALA A 82 -6.47 -14.26 0.32
CA ALA A 82 -5.62 -15.17 -0.45
C ALA A 82 -5.64 -16.59 0.13
N PRO A 83 -5.41 -17.64 -0.67
CA PRO A 83 -5.37 -19.01 -0.17
C PRO A 83 -4.08 -19.34 0.58
N LYS A 84 -2.99 -18.62 0.26
CA LYS A 84 -1.63 -18.81 0.80
C LYS A 84 -0.78 -17.56 0.55
N ILE A 85 0.49 -17.55 0.97
CA ILE A 85 1.42 -16.47 0.64
C ILE A 85 1.77 -16.56 -0.85
N LEU A 86 1.61 -15.45 -1.57
CA LEU A 86 1.74 -15.43 -3.03
C LEU A 86 2.70 -14.34 -3.52
N ARG A 87 3.31 -14.61 -4.67
CA ARG A 87 4.16 -13.65 -5.41
C ARG A 87 3.39 -12.92 -6.53
N THR A 88 2.06 -12.79 -6.38
CA THR A 88 1.26 -12.03 -7.35
C THR A 88 1.42 -10.53 -7.13
N VAL A 89 1.19 -9.74 -8.17
CA VAL A 89 1.20 -8.26 -8.11
C VAL A 89 0.28 -7.75 -7.00
N LYS A 90 -0.95 -8.31 -6.91
CA LYS A 90 -1.91 -7.92 -5.87
C LYS A 90 -1.40 -8.23 -4.47
N PHE A 91 -0.86 -9.43 -4.24
CA PHE A 91 -0.34 -9.79 -2.92
C PHE A 91 0.83 -8.89 -2.53
N LEU A 92 1.85 -8.80 -3.40
CA LEU A 92 3.07 -8.04 -3.14
C LEU A 92 2.81 -6.55 -2.94
N THR A 93 1.80 -5.97 -3.59
CA THR A 93 1.46 -4.56 -3.37
C THR A 93 0.58 -4.31 -2.16
N CYS A 94 -0.27 -5.25 -1.76
CA CYS A 94 -1.25 -5.03 -0.68
C CYS A 94 -0.75 -5.45 0.70
N VAL A 95 0.16 -6.43 0.79
CA VAL A 95 0.56 -7.06 2.06
C VAL A 95 1.07 -6.06 3.12
N SER A 96 1.69 -4.97 2.68
CA SER A 96 2.21 -3.93 3.58
C SER A 96 1.13 -3.00 4.12
N HIS A 97 0.00 -2.87 3.41
CA HIS A 97 -1.05 -1.90 3.71
C HIS A 97 -2.25 -2.57 4.40
N ALA A 98 -2.58 -3.80 3.99
CA ALA A 98 -3.73 -4.54 4.48
C ALA A 98 -3.69 -4.76 6.01
N SER A 99 -4.68 -4.23 6.73
CA SER A 99 -4.91 -4.48 8.16
C SER A 99 -4.93 -5.97 8.48
N TYR A 100 -5.56 -6.76 7.62
CA TYR A 100 -5.70 -8.20 7.76
C TYR A 100 -5.34 -8.92 6.47
N VAL A 101 -4.59 -10.01 6.61
CA VAL A 101 -4.36 -11.00 5.54
C VAL A 101 -5.05 -12.29 5.95
N VAL A 102 -6.10 -12.65 5.22
CA VAL A 102 -7.06 -13.72 5.59
C VAL A 102 -7.29 -14.69 4.43
N THR A 103 -7.86 -15.85 4.75
CA THR A 103 -8.32 -16.81 3.74
C THR A 103 -9.73 -16.46 3.24
N SER A 104 -10.17 -17.08 2.14
CA SER A 104 -11.54 -16.94 1.61
C SER A 104 -12.63 -17.31 2.60
N GLN A 105 -12.32 -18.17 3.59
CA GLN A 105 -13.25 -18.58 4.63
C GLN A 105 -13.84 -17.39 5.38
N TRP A 106 -13.08 -16.30 5.54
CA TRP A 106 -13.60 -15.06 6.15
C TRP A 106 -14.77 -14.49 5.36
N LEU A 107 -14.64 -14.38 4.03
CA LEU A 107 -15.71 -13.90 3.17
C LEU A 107 -16.86 -14.91 3.14
N GLU A 108 -16.59 -16.19 2.94
CA GLU A 108 -17.62 -17.23 2.88
C GLU A 108 -18.49 -17.24 4.13
N ASN A 109 -17.87 -17.20 5.31
CA ASN A 109 -18.61 -17.20 6.57
C ASN A 109 -19.32 -15.86 6.82
N SER A 110 -18.72 -14.74 6.38
CA SER A 110 -19.39 -13.44 6.42
C SER A 110 -20.63 -13.37 5.53
N ILE A 111 -20.56 -14.00 4.36
CA ILE A 111 -21.68 -14.12 3.42
C ILE A 111 -22.80 -14.96 4.05
N ALA A 112 -22.45 -16.12 4.60
CA ALA A 112 -23.42 -16.98 5.30
C ALA A 112 -24.07 -16.27 6.49
N ALA A 113 -23.33 -15.44 7.23
CA ALA A 113 -23.82 -14.65 8.35
C ALA A 113 -24.53 -13.35 7.94
N SER A 114 -24.53 -12.99 6.65
CA SER A 114 -25.02 -11.69 6.14
C SER A 114 -24.38 -10.47 6.81
N GLN A 115 -23.15 -10.60 7.32
CA GLN A 115 -22.38 -9.53 7.95
C GLN A 115 -20.88 -9.87 7.96
N PHE A 116 -20.00 -8.86 7.92
CA PHE A 116 -18.57 -9.09 8.07
C PHE A 116 -18.25 -9.61 9.48
N LEU A 117 -17.65 -10.81 9.54
CA LEU A 117 -17.17 -11.40 10.79
C LEU A 117 -15.81 -10.83 11.17
N ASP A 118 -15.39 -11.07 12.41
CA ASP A 118 -14.05 -10.72 12.87
C ASP A 118 -12.97 -11.46 12.02
N PRO A 119 -12.10 -10.73 11.31
CA PRO A 119 -11.05 -11.32 10.48
C PRO A 119 -9.98 -12.08 11.27
N CYS A 120 -9.82 -11.82 12.57
CA CYS A 120 -8.77 -12.46 13.38
C CYS A 120 -8.92 -13.99 13.47
N SER A 121 -10.14 -14.51 13.28
CA SER A 121 -10.42 -15.95 13.27
C SER A 121 -10.04 -16.64 11.95
N PHE A 122 -9.65 -15.88 10.94
CA PHE A 122 -9.43 -16.35 9.57
C PHE A 122 -8.07 -15.94 9.00
N LEU A 123 -7.14 -15.55 9.87
CA LEU A 123 -5.80 -15.12 9.49
C LEU A 123 -5.09 -16.19 8.68
N LEU A 124 -4.46 -15.75 7.59
CA LEU A 124 -3.73 -16.62 6.68
C LEU A 124 -2.51 -17.24 7.38
N LYS A 125 -2.35 -18.55 7.28
CA LYS A 125 -1.16 -19.27 7.73
C LYS A 125 -0.63 -20.09 6.57
N ASP A 126 0.68 -20.05 6.37
CA ASP A 126 1.35 -20.76 5.27
C ASP A 126 2.65 -21.35 5.80
N GLU A 127 2.53 -22.49 6.47
CA GLU A 127 3.64 -23.16 7.15
C GLU A 127 4.78 -23.52 6.19
N GLU A 128 4.45 -23.85 4.93
CA GLU A 128 5.46 -24.17 3.91
C GLU A 128 6.37 -22.97 3.63
N VAL A 129 5.78 -21.80 3.40
CA VAL A 129 6.54 -20.57 3.11
C VAL A 129 7.22 -20.02 4.37
N GLU A 130 6.56 -20.07 5.52
CA GLU A 130 7.12 -19.65 6.81
C GLU A 130 8.38 -20.45 7.17
N GLN A 131 8.34 -21.79 7.03
CA GLN A 131 9.50 -22.65 7.25
C GLN A 131 10.59 -22.38 6.22
N LYS A 132 10.24 -22.30 4.93
CA LYS A 132 11.19 -22.07 3.84
C LYS A 132 11.94 -20.76 3.98
N LEU A 133 11.25 -19.72 4.44
CA LEU A 133 11.81 -18.37 4.58
C LEU A 133 12.25 -18.06 6.03
N ASN A 134 12.06 -18.99 6.96
CA ASN A 134 12.41 -18.90 8.38
C ASN A 134 11.86 -17.62 9.04
N PHE A 135 10.54 -17.46 9.04
CA PHE A 135 9.87 -16.31 9.66
C PHE A 135 8.45 -16.65 10.11
N ASP A 136 7.86 -15.79 10.93
CA ASP A 136 6.45 -15.85 11.34
C ASP A 136 5.67 -14.76 10.61
N PHE A 137 4.81 -15.15 9.67
CA PHE A 137 4.10 -14.21 8.81
C PHE A 137 3.15 -13.34 9.61
N GLN A 138 2.38 -13.92 10.52
CA GLN A 138 1.39 -13.18 11.30
C GLN A 138 2.02 -12.21 12.30
N LYS A 139 3.12 -12.61 12.94
CA LYS A 139 3.91 -11.72 13.79
C LYS A 139 4.46 -10.56 12.98
N ASN A 140 5.03 -10.81 11.80
CA ASN A 140 5.62 -9.75 11.00
C ASN A 140 4.55 -8.80 10.44
N ILE A 141 3.41 -9.32 10.00
CA ILE A 141 2.27 -8.49 9.57
C ILE A 141 1.82 -7.58 10.73
N LYS A 142 1.72 -8.07 11.97
CA LYS A 142 1.34 -7.24 13.13
C LYS A 142 2.31 -6.09 13.43
N HIS A 143 3.62 -6.29 13.15
CA HIS A 143 4.67 -5.30 13.44
C HIS A 143 5.14 -4.52 12.20
N ARG A 144 4.50 -4.72 11.05
CA ARG A 144 4.92 -4.10 9.79
C ARG A 144 4.85 -2.57 9.84
N SER A 145 5.65 -1.92 9.01
CA SER A 145 5.74 -0.46 8.94
C SER A 145 4.65 0.21 8.08
N SER A 146 3.52 -0.47 7.85
CA SER A 146 2.33 0.02 7.12
C SER A 146 2.66 0.76 5.81
N GLY A 147 3.36 0.08 4.90
CA GLY A 147 3.75 0.64 3.60
C GLY A 147 5.06 1.43 3.59
N LYS A 148 5.83 1.43 4.69
CA LYS A 148 7.12 2.12 4.82
C LYS A 148 8.30 1.17 4.98
N LEU A 149 8.18 -0.04 4.44
CA LEU A 149 9.17 -1.12 4.59
C LEU A 149 10.58 -0.69 4.14
N PHE A 150 10.66 0.10 3.07
CA PHE A 150 11.92 0.58 2.50
C PHE A 150 12.18 2.06 2.77
N GLN A 151 11.52 2.64 3.79
CA GLN A 151 11.73 4.04 4.12
C GLN A 151 13.20 4.33 4.45
N GLY A 152 13.73 5.37 3.82
CA GLY A 152 15.13 5.77 3.99
C GLY A 152 16.13 5.00 3.13
N LEU A 153 15.68 4.00 2.36
CA LEU A 153 16.53 3.24 1.43
C LEU A 153 16.41 3.78 0.01
N GLN A 154 17.54 3.77 -0.70
CA GLN A 154 17.62 4.10 -2.13
C GLN A 154 18.03 2.84 -2.90
N MET A 155 17.32 2.52 -3.98
CA MET A 155 17.57 1.33 -4.78
C MET A 155 17.89 1.68 -6.23
N TYR A 156 18.99 1.16 -6.74
CA TYR A 156 19.33 1.15 -8.16
C TYR A 156 19.16 -0.27 -8.72
N MET A 157 18.71 -0.38 -9.97
CA MET A 157 18.37 -1.64 -10.62
C MET A 157 19.04 -1.72 -11.99
N THR A 158 19.80 -2.80 -12.25
CA THR A 158 20.44 -3.01 -13.55
C THR A 158 19.46 -3.54 -14.60
N PRO A 159 19.73 -3.41 -15.92
CA PRO A 159 18.73 -3.64 -16.97
C PRO A 159 18.23 -5.08 -17.14
N ASN A 160 19.09 -6.09 -16.93
CA ASN A 160 18.81 -7.50 -17.26
C ASN A 160 18.27 -8.32 -16.08
N ILE A 161 17.79 -7.66 -15.02
CA ILE A 161 17.18 -8.33 -13.87
C ILE A 161 15.80 -8.89 -14.22
N SER A 162 15.42 -9.94 -13.50
CA SER A 162 14.08 -10.54 -13.55
C SER A 162 13.54 -10.67 -12.12
N PRO A 163 12.30 -10.25 -11.80
CA PRO A 163 11.30 -9.63 -12.69
C PRO A 163 11.73 -8.29 -13.31
N PRO A 164 11.00 -7.76 -14.32
CA PRO A 164 11.37 -6.53 -15.02
C PRO A 164 11.55 -5.34 -14.08
N VAL A 165 12.52 -4.49 -14.41
CA VAL A 165 12.85 -3.27 -13.64
C VAL A 165 11.61 -2.41 -13.37
N SER A 166 10.72 -2.22 -14.36
CA SER A 166 9.50 -1.43 -14.20
C SER A 166 8.63 -1.93 -13.05
N PHE A 167 8.43 -3.25 -12.96
CA PHE A 167 7.66 -3.87 -11.90
C PHE A 167 8.32 -3.72 -10.52
N LEU A 168 9.63 -3.98 -10.43
CA LEU A 168 10.35 -3.85 -9.16
C LEU A 168 10.36 -2.39 -8.67
N ARG A 169 10.47 -1.41 -9.56
CA ARG A 169 10.38 0.02 -9.21
C ARG A 169 9.03 0.39 -8.60
N GLU A 170 7.94 -0.15 -9.12
CA GLU A 170 6.60 0.06 -8.55
C GLU A 170 6.51 -0.55 -7.14
N LEU A 171 7.07 -1.74 -6.94
CA LEU A 171 7.13 -2.34 -5.60
C LEU A 171 7.93 -1.48 -4.63
N VAL A 172 9.12 -1.00 -5.00
CA VAL A 172 9.94 -0.13 -4.13
C VAL A 172 9.13 1.10 -3.68
N LYS A 173 8.50 1.79 -4.63
CA LYS A 173 7.68 2.98 -4.35
C LYS A 173 6.47 2.67 -3.47
N CYS A 174 5.78 1.57 -3.76
CA CYS A 174 4.63 1.10 -2.98
C CYS A 174 4.97 0.81 -1.50
N HIS A 175 6.25 0.57 -1.22
CA HIS A 175 6.78 0.20 0.09
C HIS A 175 7.63 1.33 0.71
N GLY A 176 7.52 2.55 0.20
CA GLY A 176 8.13 3.75 0.78
C GLY A 176 9.62 3.94 0.48
N GLY A 177 10.18 3.15 -0.45
CA GLY A 177 11.56 3.29 -0.90
C GLY A 177 11.73 4.26 -2.05
N GLN A 178 12.98 4.68 -2.29
CA GLN A 178 13.34 5.54 -3.40
C GLN A 178 14.04 4.75 -4.50
N VAL A 179 13.74 5.08 -5.76
CA VAL A 179 14.36 4.46 -6.94
C VAL A 179 15.30 5.46 -7.58
N ILE A 180 16.56 5.06 -7.77
CA ILE A 180 17.53 5.82 -8.56
C ILE A 180 17.42 5.38 -10.02
N THR A 181 17.26 6.35 -10.93
CA THR A 181 17.08 6.12 -12.37
C THR A 181 18.39 6.19 -13.18
N HIS A 182 19.42 6.81 -12.62
CA HIS A 182 20.73 6.95 -13.22
C HIS A 182 21.76 6.07 -12.49
N PRO A 183 22.86 5.67 -13.15
CA PRO A 183 23.95 4.99 -12.47
C PRO A 183 24.40 5.79 -11.23
N PRO A 184 24.54 5.15 -10.06
CA PRO A 184 24.94 5.84 -8.83
C PRO A 184 26.40 6.28 -8.89
N ASP A 185 26.73 7.32 -8.13
CA ASP A 185 28.11 7.78 -7.98
C ASP A 185 28.97 6.71 -7.29
N ALA A 186 30.02 6.28 -7.97
CA ALA A 186 30.95 5.26 -7.49
C ALA A 186 32.05 5.83 -6.57
N VAL A 187 32.24 7.16 -6.54
CA VAL A 187 33.27 7.81 -5.71
C VAL A 187 32.78 7.93 -4.26
N HIS A 188 31.52 8.32 -4.09
CA HIS A 188 30.89 8.50 -2.77
C HIS A 188 29.50 7.86 -2.73
N PRO A 189 29.41 6.51 -2.71
CA PRO A 189 28.12 5.83 -2.65
C PRO A 189 27.39 6.17 -1.34
N ALA A 190 26.09 6.47 -1.45
CA ALA A 190 25.26 6.73 -0.28
C ALA A 190 25.18 5.46 0.60
N PRO A 191 25.30 5.57 1.94
CA PRO A 191 25.20 4.40 2.83
C PRO A 191 23.86 3.66 2.73
N SER A 192 22.79 4.37 2.33
CA SER A 192 21.45 3.83 2.12
C SER A 192 21.24 3.19 0.74
N LEU A 193 22.27 3.13 -0.11
CA LEU A 193 22.19 2.60 -1.47
C LEU A 193 22.23 1.07 -1.47
N ILE A 194 21.25 0.49 -2.14
CA ILE A 194 21.12 -0.93 -2.43
C ILE A 194 21.12 -1.09 -3.95
N ILE A 195 21.91 -2.03 -4.48
CA ILE A 195 21.93 -2.33 -5.90
C ILE A 195 21.28 -3.69 -6.12
N ILE A 196 20.20 -3.69 -6.90
CA ILE A 196 19.53 -4.89 -7.35
C ILE A 196 20.06 -5.23 -8.75
N THR A 197 20.80 -6.33 -8.86
CA THR A 197 21.49 -6.76 -10.07
C THR A 197 21.32 -8.26 -10.31
N CYS A 198 21.93 -8.75 -11.40
CA CYS A 198 22.03 -10.16 -11.73
C CYS A 198 23.42 -10.45 -12.29
N GLU A 199 23.81 -11.73 -12.36
CA GLU A 199 25.13 -12.17 -12.87
C GLU A 199 25.49 -11.54 -14.23
N LYS A 200 24.49 -11.34 -15.10
CA LYS A 200 24.68 -10.74 -16.43
C LYS A 200 25.11 -9.29 -16.37
N ASP A 201 24.81 -8.56 -15.31
CA ASP A 201 25.01 -7.11 -15.20
C ASP A 201 26.07 -6.71 -14.18
N VAL A 202 26.61 -7.65 -13.40
CA VAL A 202 27.65 -7.34 -12.39
C VAL A 202 28.83 -6.61 -13.03
N HIS A 203 29.17 -6.93 -14.27
CA HIS A 203 30.24 -6.29 -15.03
C HIS A 203 29.98 -4.81 -15.37
N LEU A 204 28.72 -4.35 -15.32
CA LEU A 204 28.36 -2.94 -15.55
C LEU A 204 28.66 -2.05 -14.33
N LEU A 205 28.92 -2.65 -13.16
CA LEU A 205 29.09 -1.95 -11.90
C LEU A 205 30.58 -1.73 -11.60
N ALA A 206 30.92 -0.50 -11.23
CA ALA A 206 32.23 -0.17 -10.69
C ALA A 206 32.50 -0.97 -9.40
N ASP A 207 33.76 -1.36 -9.14
CA ASP A 207 34.12 -2.18 -7.98
C ASP A 207 33.72 -1.55 -6.64
N ALA A 208 33.81 -0.22 -6.54
CA ALA A 208 33.39 0.53 -5.35
C ALA A 208 31.90 0.38 -4.99
N LEU A 209 31.06 -0.03 -5.95
CA LEU A 209 29.63 -0.24 -5.76
C LEU A 209 29.27 -1.68 -5.39
N LYS A 210 30.24 -2.61 -5.40
CA LYS A 210 29.98 -4.04 -5.20
C LYS A 210 29.82 -4.47 -3.73
N THR A 211 29.62 -3.53 -2.82
CA THR A 211 29.48 -3.80 -1.37
C THR A 211 28.05 -4.16 -0.96
N ASN A 212 27.03 -3.67 -1.69
CA ASN A 212 25.60 -3.86 -1.38
C ASN A 212 24.84 -4.40 -2.59
N LEU A 213 25.30 -5.52 -3.15
CA LEU A 213 24.67 -6.17 -4.30
C LEU A 213 23.67 -7.24 -3.85
N TYR A 214 22.48 -7.16 -4.42
CA TYR A 214 21.39 -8.09 -4.14
C TYR A 214 20.70 -8.47 -5.44
N ASN A 215 20.06 -9.63 -5.48
CA ASN A 215 19.17 -9.99 -6.58
C ASN A 215 17.73 -9.53 -6.31
N SER A 216 16.82 -9.78 -7.24
CA SER A 216 15.41 -9.41 -7.10
C SER A 216 14.69 -10.15 -5.95
N GLU A 217 15.17 -11.33 -5.57
CA GLU A 217 14.62 -12.13 -4.48
C GLU A 217 14.80 -11.45 -3.12
N PHE A 218 15.87 -10.69 -2.92
CA PHE A 218 16.03 -9.84 -1.73
C PHE A 218 14.81 -8.94 -1.53
N LEU A 219 14.42 -8.21 -2.59
CA LEU A 219 13.31 -7.27 -2.54
C LEU A 219 11.97 -7.99 -2.32
N ILE A 220 11.72 -9.05 -3.09
CA ILE A 220 10.44 -9.79 -3.02
C ILE A 220 10.29 -10.48 -1.66
N ASN A 221 11.37 -11.07 -1.13
CA ASN A 221 11.35 -11.70 0.18
C ASN A 221 11.21 -10.68 1.30
N ALA A 222 11.84 -9.50 1.20
CA ALA A 222 11.64 -8.44 2.16
C ALA A 222 10.17 -8.01 2.25
N ILE A 223 9.49 -7.90 1.09
CA ILE A 223 8.05 -7.60 1.01
C ILE A 223 7.22 -8.73 1.62
N ILE A 224 7.47 -9.99 1.27
CA ILE A 224 6.71 -11.12 1.84
C ILE A 224 6.89 -11.18 3.37
N LYS A 225 8.12 -11.00 3.83
CA LYS A 225 8.46 -11.03 5.26
C LYS A 225 8.05 -9.77 6.00
N GLN A 226 7.70 -8.67 5.32
CA GLN A 226 7.55 -7.34 5.94
C GLN A 226 8.77 -6.92 6.78
N GLN A 227 9.96 -7.34 6.36
CA GLN A 227 11.20 -7.08 7.07
C GLN A 227 12.36 -7.07 6.09
N VAL A 228 13.24 -6.07 6.20
CA VAL A 228 14.48 -6.02 5.41
C VAL A 228 15.57 -6.75 6.18
N ASP A 229 16.12 -7.80 5.57
CA ASP A 229 17.22 -8.58 6.14
C ASP A 229 18.43 -8.53 5.21
N PHE A 230 19.45 -7.78 5.63
CA PHE A 230 20.70 -7.61 4.89
C PHE A 230 21.67 -8.78 5.07
N SER A 231 21.47 -9.63 6.09
CA SER A 231 22.39 -10.72 6.44
C SER A 231 22.20 -11.98 5.59
N THR A 232 20.96 -12.24 5.16
CA THR A 232 20.59 -13.47 4.42
C THR A 232 20.98 -13.44 2.94
N PHE A 233 21.29 -12.28 2.37
CA PHE A 233 21.51 -12.11 0.93
C PHE A 233 22.91 -11.59 0.57
N GLY A 234 23.94 -12.07 1.27
CA GLY A 234 25.32 -11.71 0.99
C GLY A 234 25.81 -12.24 -0.37
N GLY A 235 25.98 -11.32 -1.33
CA GLY A 235 26.80 -11.46 -2.55
C GLY A 235 26.27 -12.40 -3.63
N ILE A 236 26.07 -11.86 -4.84
CA ILE A 236 26.01 -12.65 -6.08
C ILE A 236 27.43 -13.04 -6.47
#